data_AF-A0A9Q4EY82-F1
#
_entry.id   AF-A0A9Q4EY82-F1
#
_cell.length_a   1.000
_cell.length_b   1.000
_cell.length_c   1.000
_cell.angle_alpha   90.00
_cell.angle_beta   90.00
_cell.angle_gamma   90.00
#
_symmetry.space_group_name_H-M   'P 1'
#
loop_
_entity.id
_entity.type
_entity.pdbx_description
1 polymer ?
#
loop_
_entity_poly.entity_id
_entity_poly.type
_entity_poly.pdbx_seq_one_letter_code
_entity_poly.pdbx_strand_id
1 'polypeptide(L)'
;MTGSQNINYKEKVKVHCDNCGKEIEKIPSLTHNINKQGENHNFCSYECYWEFRKKYYVGDKLYNTGKKMDEIFCNKVREATLKQYQDGILDRQTIPQKIVNSILEKNNINYINEKTFKYYSVDNYLIEHNLIIEVMGDYFHVNPLIYTDSNEINNMQKKDIDRDKSKHTYIKKYQDVEILYLWESDIKNNPLLCEELIKKYIESNGKLEEYNSFNFSFCDNNLKLNNNIIKPYFI
;
A
#
# COMPACT_ATOMS: atom_id res chain seq x y z
N MET A 1 -37.84 -36.05 -33.41
CA MET A 1 -38.13 -36.37 -32.00
C MET A 1 -37.54 -35.29 -31.13
N THR A 2 -38.38 -34.39 -30.61
CA THR A 2 -37.96 -33.29 -29.72
C THR A 2 -38.41 -33.62 -28.30
N GLY A 3 -37.56 -33.34 -27.31
CA GLY A 3 -37.85 -33.61 -25.90
C GLY A 3 -37.72 -35.09 -25.51
N SER A 4 -38.66 -35.60 -24.72
CA SER A 4 -38.65 -36.94 -24.11
C SER A 4 -38.62 -38.11 -25.09
N GLN A 5 -38.86 -37.85 -26.38
CA GLN A 5 -38.82 -38.84 -27.45
C GLN A 5 -37.42 -39.00 -28.08
N ASN A 6 -36.44 -38.18 -27.70
CA ASN A 6 -35.07 -38.27 -28.22
C ASN A 6 -34.29 -39.37 -27.47
N ILE A 7 -33.57 -40.22 -28.20
CA ILE A 7 -32.76 -41.32 -27.63
C ILE A 7 -31.67 -40.84 -26.64
N ASN A 8 -31.26 -39.58 -26.77
CA ASN A 8 -30.29 -38.93 -25.88
C ASN A 8 -30.94 -38.11 -24.76
N TYR A 9 -32.28 -38.16 -24.61
CA TYR A 9 -32.99 -37.47 -23.55
C TYR A 9 -32.65 -38.12 -22.21
N LYS A 10 -32.10 -37.32 -21.29
CA LYS A 10 -31.84 -37.74 -19.91
C LYS A 10 -32.96 -37.20 -19.04
N GLU A 11 -33.59 -38.10 -18.29
CA GLU A 11 -34.56 -37.71 -17.26
C GLU A 11 -33.88 -36.78 -16.26
N LYS A 12 -34.52 -35.64 -15.98
CA LYS A 12 -33.98 -34.65 -15.06
C LYS A 12 -34.38 -35.01 -13.63
N VAL A 13 -33.48 -34.74 -12.70
CA VAL A 13 -33.71 -34.90 -11.26
C VAL A 13 -34.00 -33.54 -10.61
N LYS A 14 -34.86 -33.56 -9.60
CA LYS A 14 -35.17 -32.40 -8.78
C LYS A 14 -34.10 -32.21 -7.72
N VAL A 15 -33.51 -31.01 -7.68
CA VAL A 15 -32.53 -30.59 -6.66
C VAL A 15 -32.88 -29.19 -6.16
N HIS A 16 -32.33 -28.80 -5.01
CA HIS A 16 -32.53 -27.47 -4.44
C HIS A 16 -31.36 -26.55 -4.74
N CYS A 17 -31.63 -25.25 -4.91
CA CYS A 17 -30.59 -24.24 -5.02
C CYS A 17 -29.96 -23.94 -3.65
N ASP A 18 -28.64 -24.03 -3.52
CA ASP A 18 -27.93 -23.81 -2.25
C ASP A 18 -27.91 -22.34 -1.78
N ASN A 19 -28.22 -21.38 -2.66
CA ASN A 19 -28.35 -19.97 -2.26
C ASN A 19 -29.76 -19.59 -1.79
N CYS A 20 -30.79 -19.96 -2.56
CA CYS A 20 -32.15 -19.45 -2.38
C CYS A 20 -33.18 -20.53 -2.03
N GLY A 21 -32.80 -21.80 -2.00
CA GLY A 21 -33.68 -22.93 -1.67
C GLY A 21 -34.67 -23.33 -2.76
N LYS A 22 -34.73 -22.65 -3.91
CA LYS A 22 -35.66 -22.96 -5.00
C LYS A 22 -35.43 -24.36 -5.58
N GLU A 23 -36.49 -25.14 -5.79
CA GLU A 23 -36.45 -26.43 -6.51
C GLU A 23 -36.16 -26.19 -8.00
N ILE A 24 -35.18 -26.92 -8.54
CA ILE A 24 -34.74 -26.87 -9.93
C ILE A 24 -34.55 -28.27 -10.51
N GLU A 25 -34.75 -28.41 -11.82
CA GLU A 25 -34.50 -29.65 -12.55
C GLU A 25 -33.13 -29.63 -13.22
N LYS A 26 -32.29 -30.62 -12.91
CA LYS A 26 -30.95 -30.76 -13.48
C LYS A 26 -30.73 -32.15 -14.08
N ILE A 27 -29.79 -32.22 -15.03
CA ILE A 27 -29.31 -33.50 -15.56
C ILE A 27 -28.54 -34.23 -14.44
N PRO A 28 -28.78 -35.53 -14.19
CA PRO A 28 -28.14 -36.28 -13.09
C PRO A 28 -26.61 -36.19 -13.07
N SER A 29 -25.96 -36.13 -14.24
CA SER A 29 -24.49 -36.00 -14.30
C SER A 29 -23.99 -34.64 -13.79
N LEU A 30 -24.83 -33.60 -13.77
CA LEU A 30 -24.49 -32.25 -13.32
C LEU A 30 -24.87 -31.99 -11.86
N THR A 31 -25.60 -32.90 -11.21
CA THR A 31 -25.96 -32.81 -9.79
C THR A 31 -24.86 -33.32 -8.86
N HIS A 32 -23.86 -34.01 -9.40
CA HIS A 32 -22.74 -34.57 -8.63
C HIS A 32 -21.40 -33.90 -8.93
N ASN A 33 -21.41 -32.70 -9.54
CA ASN A 33 -20.19 -31.94 -9.76
C ASN A 33 -19.62 -31.43 -8.44
N ILE A 34 -18.46 -31.97 -8.07
CA ILE A 34 -17.76 -31.63 -6.84
C ILE A 34 -16.66 -30.61 -7.17
N ASN A 35 -16.51 -29.58 -6.33
CA ASN A 35 -15.39 -28.65 -6.43
C ASN A 35 -14.07 -29.31 -5.95
N LYS A 36 -12.94 -28.60 -6.06
CA LYS A 36 -11.63 -29.09 -5.59
C LYS A 36 -11.58 -29.41 -4.09
N GLN A 37 -12.59 -28.97 -3.33
CA GLN A 37 -12.70 -29.11 -1.88
C GLN A 37 -13.63 -30.24 -1.46
N GLY A 38 -14.21 -31.00 -2.40
CA GLY A 38 -15.11 -32.09 -2.03
C GLY A 38 -16.57 -31.66 -1.87
N GLU A 39 -16.91 -30.40 -2.12
CA GLU A 39 -18.26 -29.87 -1.93
C GLU A 39 -19.07 -29.86 -3.24
N ASN A 40 -20.36 -30.18 -3.15
CA ASN A 40 -21.31 -30.12 -4.25
C ASN A 40 -22.27 -28.95 -4.05
N HIS A 41 -22.45 -28.12 -5.08
CA HIS A 41 -23.37 -26.98 -5.03
C HIS A 41 -24.19 -26.89 -6.32
N ASN A 42 -25.47 -26.55 -6.17
CA ASN A 42 -26.47 -26.39 -7.20
C ASN A 42 -27.07 -24.98 -7.13
N PHE A 43 -27.12 -24.29 -8.27
CA PHE A 43 -27.64 -22.92 -8.34
C PHE A 43 -28.69 -22.80 -9.42
N CYS A 44 -29.77 -22.07 -9.13
CA CYS A 44 -30.85 -21.82 -10.08
C CYS A 44 -30.51 -20.71 -11.09
N SER A 45 -29.49 -19.88 -10.81
CA SER A 45 -29.06 -18.80 -11.68
C SER A 45 -27.62 -18.38 -11.40
N TYR A 46 -27.05 -17.58 -12.29
CA TYR A 46 -25.71 -17.01 -12.14
C TYR A 46 -25.64 -16.01 -10.97
N GLU A 47 -26.72 -15.27 -10.74
CA GLU A 47 -26.87 -14.37 -9.59
C GLU A 47 -26.80 -15.16 -8.28
N CYS A 48 -27.52 -16.28 -8.18
CA CYS A 48 -27.48 -17.14 -6.99
C CYS A 48 -26.08 -17.73 -6.74
N TYR A 49 -25.34 -18.06 -7.80
CA TYR A 49 -23.95 -18.50 -7.69
C TYR A 49 -23.07 -17.42 -7.05
N TRP A 50 -23.15 -16.17 -7.54
CA TRP A 50 -22.33 -15.07 -7.00
C TRP A 50 -22.74 -14.61 -5.61
N GLU A 51 -24.03 -14.53 -5.33
CA GLU A 51 -24.53 -14.20 -4.00
C GLU A 51 -24.08 -15.23 -2.96
N PHE A 52 -24.18 -16.52 -3.30
CA PHE A 52 -23.67 -17.59 -2.45
C PHE A 52 -22.18 -17.41 -2.22
N ARG A 53 -21.39 -17.13 -3.27
CA ARG A 53 -19.95 -16.87 -3.12
C ARG A 53 -19.66 -15.66 -2.23
N LYS A 54 -20.45 -14.59 -2.34
CA LYS A 54 -20.31 -13.39 -1.49
C LYS A 54 -20.66 -13.65 -0.02
N LYS A 55 -21.58 -14.58 0.28
CA LYS A 55 -21.95 -14.92 1.67
C LYS A 55 -20.99 -15.94 2.29
N TYR A 56 -20.65 -16.98 1.54
CA TYR A 56 -19.97 -18.17 2.07
C TYR A 56 -18.46 -18.22 1.79
N TYR A 57 -17.94 -17.40 0.85
CA TYR A 57 -16.51 -17.37 0.51
C TYR A 57 -15.83 -16.04 0.88
N VAL A 58 -16.48 -15.18 1.67
CA VAL A 58 -15.86 -13.95 2.19
C VAL A 58 -15.09 -14.25 3.47
N GLY A 59 -13.87 -13.73 3.56
CA GLY A 59 -13.02 -13.75 4.77
C GLY A 59 -11.94 -14.83 4.76
N ASP A 60 -12.29 -16.06 4.38
CA ASP A 60 -11.40 -17.21 4.62
C ASP A 60 -10.77 -17.80 3.36
N LYS A 61 -11.21 -17.45 2.15
CA LYS A 61 -10.74 -18.08 0.90
C LYS A 61 -10.30 -17.03 -0.13
N LEU A 62 -9.18 -17.30 -0.81
CA LEU A 62 -8.71 -16.48 -1.92
C LEU A 62 -9.73 -16.46 -3.07
N TYR A 63 -10.15 -15.29 -3.54
CA TYR A 63 -11.20 -15.17 -4.57
C TYR A 63 -10.87 -15.88 -5.89
N ASN A 64 -9.58 -15.85 -6.27
CA ASN A 64 -9.06 -16.38 -7.54
C ASN A 64 -8.80 -17.89 -7.51
N THR A 65 -8.46 -18.46 -6.35
CA THR A 65 -8.06 -19.88 -6.25
C THR A 65 -8.97 -20.72 -5.36
N GLY A 66 -9.87 -20.08 -4.59
CA GLY A 66 -10.73 -20.73 -3.61
C GLY A 66 -9.99 -21.38 -2.43
N LYS A 67 -8.67 -21.19 -2.33
CA LYS A 67 -7.84 -21.75 -1.26
C LYS A 67 -8.12 -21.05 0.06
N LYS A 68 -8.25 -21.82 1.15
CA LYS A 68 -8.41 -21.27 2.49
C LYS A 68 -7.12 -20.56 2.92
N MET A 69 -7.24 -19.32 3.41
CA MET A 69 -6.17 -18.55 4.01
C MET A 69 -6.03 -18.93 5.49
N ASP A 70 -5.64 -20.17 5.77
CA ASP A 70 -5.26 -20.54 7.13
C ASP A 70 -3.91 -19.93 7.54
N GLU A 71 -3.59 -19.99 8.83
CA GLU A 71 -2.36 -19.39 9.37
C GLU A 71 -1.10 -19.99 8.75
N ILE A 72 -1.11 -21.30 8.47
CA ILE A 72 0.01 -22.02 7.84
C ILE A 72 0.25 -21.48 6.42
N PHE A 73 -0.82 -21.30 5.64
CA PHE A 73 -0.75 -20.72 4.31
C PHE A 73 -0.26 -19.27 4.34
N CYS A 74 -0.81 -18.45 5.24
CA CYS A 74 -0.38 -17.08 5.44
C CYS A 74 1.12 -17.00 5.79
N ASN A 75 1.62 -17.87 6.66
CA ASN A 75 3.03 -17.93 7.03
C ASN A 75 3.91 -18.35 5.84
N LYS A 76 3.51 -19.36 5.06
CA LYS A 76 4.24 -19.74 3.82
C LYS A 76 4.33 -18.59 2.82
N VAL A 77 3.25 -17.82 2.63
CA VAL A 77 3.26 -16.65 1.74
C VAL A 77 4.21 -15.57 2.29
N ARG A 78 4.17 -15.29 3.59
CA ARG A 78 5.09 -14.32 4.23
C ARG A 78 6.55 -14.73 4.05
N GLU A 79 6.89 -15.98 4.33
CA GLU A 79 8.25 -16.53 4.14
C GLU A 79 8.71 -16.42 2.69
N ALA A 80 7.88 -16.81 1.73
CA ALA A 80 8.19 -16.71 0.31
C ALA A 80 8.37 -15.26 -0.16
N THR A 81 7.58 -14.33 0.38
CA THR A 81 7.71 -12.90 0.11
C THR A 81 9.01 -12.33 0.70
N LEU A 82 9.37 -12.70 1.93
CA LEU A 82 10.64 -12.31 2.56
C LEU A 82 11.84 -12.82 1.76
N LYS A 83 11.79 -14.06 1.29
CA LYS A 83 12.84 -14.63 0.44
C LYS A 83 12.99 -13.86 -0.88
N GLN A 84 11.88 -13.49 -1.52
CA GLN A 84 11.94 -12.68 -2.74
C GLN A 84 12.55 -11.29 -2.53
N TYR A 85 12.39 -10.69 -1.34
CA TYR A 85 13.10 -9.45 -1.00
C TYR A 85 14.59 -9.69 -0.79
N GLN A 86 14.98 -10.76 -0.11
CA GLN A 86 16.39 -11.12 0.09
C GLN A 86 17.10 -11.41 -1.23
N ASP A 87 16.42 -12.10 -2.14
CA ASP A 87 16.93 -12.44 -3.47
C ASP A 87 16.89 -11.23 -4.43
N GLY A 88 16.41 -10.05 -3.99
CA GLY A 88 16.31 -8.83 -4.79
C GLY A 88 15.28 -8.90 -5.93
N ILE A 89 14.46 -9.95 -5.97
CA ILE A 89 13.41 -10.17 -6.99
C ILE A 89 12.29 -9.15 -6.82
N LEU A 90 11.92 -8.89 -5.56
CA LEU A 90 11.01 -7.83 -5.19
C LEU A 90 11.81 -6.67 -4.61
N ASP A 91 11.55 -5.47 -5.11
CA ASP A 91 12.11 -4.24 -4.57
C ASP A 91 10.97 -3.42 -3.98
N ARG A 92 11.07 -3.07 -2.68
CA ARG A 92 10.08 -2.23 -1.99
C ARG A 92 10.29 -0.75 -2.28
N GLN A 93 11.46 -0.37 -2.79
CA GLN A 93 11.85 1.02 -2.93
C GLN A 93 11.02 1.66 -4.04
N THR A 94 10.20 2.64 -3.66
CA THR A 94 9.40 3.42 -4.60
C THR A 94 10.32 4.24 -5.52
N ILE A 95 9.80 4.72 -6.64
CA ILE A 95 10.58 5.59 -7.55
C ILE A 95 11.13 6.83 -6.79
N PRO A 96 10.34 7.57 -5.99
CA PRO A 96 10.86 8.66 -5.18
C PRO A 96 11.99 8.24 -4.24
N GLN A 97 11.85 7.10 -3.57
CA GLN A 97 12.88 6.59 -2.67
C GLN A 97 14.20 6.32 -3.40
N LYS A 98 14.13 5.71 -4.59
CA LYS A 98 15.32 5.48 -5.44
C LYS A 98 16.00 6.78 -5.85
N ILE A 99 15.23 7.81 -6.18
CA ILE A 99 15.77 9.12 -6.55
C ILE A 99 16.51 9.74 -5.36
N VAL A 100 15.92 9.70 -4.16
CA VAL A 100 16.57 10.21 -2.93
C VAL A 100 17.84 9.42 -2.62
N ASN A 101 17.81 8.09 -2.70
CA ASN A 101 18.99 7.24 -2.54
C ASN A 101 20.10 7.62 -3.53
N SER A 102 19.77 7.81 -4.82
CA SER A 102 20.74 8.24 -5.82
C SER A 102 21.31 9.65 -5.56
N ILE A 103 20.51 10.57 -5.00
CA ILE A 103 21.00 11.89 -4.55
C ILE A 103 22.02 11.73 -3.42
N LEU A 104 21.71 10.90 -2.43
CA LEU A 104 22.61 10.63 -1.30
C LEU A 104 23.92 9.97 -1.77
N GLU A 105 23.83 8.96 -2.64
CA GLU A 105 24.98 8.26 -3.23
C GLU A 105 25.85 9.20 -4.05
N LYS A 106 25.25 10.02 -4.93
CA LYS A 106 25.95 11.03 -5.74
C LYS A 106 26.76 11.98 -4.86
N ASN A 107 26.26 12.31 -3.67
CA ASN A 107 26.90 13.23 -2.74
C ASN A 107 27.78 12.52 -1.69
N ASN A 108 28.01 11.21 -1.82
CA ASN A 108 28.78 10.39 -0.89
C ASN A 108 28.27 10.47 0.56
N ILE A 109 26.95 10.58 0.75
CA ILE A 109 26.32 10.62 2.07
C ILE A 109 25.95 9.18 2.47
N ASN A 110 26.52 8.70 3.57
CA ASN A 110 26.24 7.36 4.08
C ASN A 110 24.87 7.30 4.78
N TYR A 111 24.01 6.37 4.37
CA TYR A 111 22.65 6.22 4.91
C TYR A 111 22.24 4.76 5.13
N ILE A 112 21.22 4.57 5.99
CA ILE A 112 20.53 3.28 6.19
C ILE A 112 19.06 3.48 5.81
N ASN A 113 18.57 2.65 4.88
CA ASN A 113 17.15 2.63 4.55
C ASN A 113 16.32 1.90 5.61
N GLU A 114 15.09 2.35 5.80
CA GLU A 114 14.09 1.73 6.70
C GLU A 114 14.61 1.52 8.14
N LYS A 115 15.48 2.42 8.64
CA LYS A 115 16.05 2.28 9.99
C LYS A 115 14.94 2.32 11.03
N THR A 116 14.91 1.30 11.88
CA THR A 116 13.89 1.17 12.92
C THR A 116 14.29 1.86 14.22
N PHE A 117 13.39 2.73 14.71
CA PHE A 117 13.38 3.34 16.02
C PHE A 117 12.19 2.81 16.83
N LYS A 118 12.40 1.66 17.47
CA LYS A 118 11.40 0.93 18.27
C LYS A 118 10.12 0.58 17.49
N TYR A 119 9.16 1.49 17.44
CA TYR A 119 7.85 1.28 16.81
C TYR A 119 7.77 1.83 15.38
N TYR A 120 8.71 2.68 14.98
CA TYR A 120 8.68 3.37 13.70
C TYR A 120 9.92 3.03 12.88
N SER A 121 9.77 2.92 11.57
CA SER A 121 10.87 2.95 10.61
C SER A 121 10.92 4.32 9.93
N VAL A 122 12.12 4.77 9.62
CA VAL A 122 12.36 5.98 8.83
C VAL A 122 13.01 5.64 7.50
N ASP A 123 12.70 6.40 6.46
CA ASP A 123 13.08 6.05 5.09
C ASP A 123 14.58 6.12 4.87
N ASN A 124 15.24 7.22 5.26
CA ASN A 124 16.69 7.35 5.25
C ASN A 124 17.20 7.88 6.58
N TYR A 125 18.09 7.14 7.22
CA TYR A 125 18.87 7.61 8.36
C TYR A 125 20.31 7.92 7.92
N LEU A 126 20.73 9.19 8.05
CA LEU A 126 22.07 9.65 7.66
C LEU A 126 23.06 9.37 8.79
N ILE A 127 23.95 8.40 8.58
CA ILE A 127 24.72 7.74 9.65
C ILE A 127 25.62 8.74 10.39
N GLU A 128 26.37 9.53 9.64
CA GLU A 128 27.41 10.44 10.17
C GLU A 128 26.82 11.70 10.80
N HIS A 129 25.61 12.07 10.40
CA HIS A 129 24.95 13.30 10.84
C HIS A 129 23.90 13.06 11.92
N ASN A 130 23.50 11.80 12.17
CA ASN A 130 22.36 11.45 13.02
C ASN A 130 21.09 12.21 12.61
N LEU A 131 20.88 12.37 11.31
CA LEU A 131 19.75 13.08 10.71
C LEU A 131 18.80 12.10 10.00
N ILE A 132 17.56 12.52 9.81
CA ILE A 132 16.48 11.66 9.31
C ILE A 132 15.77 12.35 8.15
N ILE A 133 15.54 11.60 7.07
CA ILE A 133 14.72 12.01 5.92
C ILE A 133 13.55 11.03 5.78
N GLU A 134 12.36 11.55 5.50
CA GLU A 134 11.18 10.79 5.09
C GLU A 134 10.79 11.18 3.65
N VAL A 135 10.46 10.18 2.84
CA VAL A 135 10.02 10.29 1.46
C VAL A 135 8.50 10.18 1.42
N MET A 136 7.85 11.33 1.27
CA MET A 136 6.40 11.47 1.41
C MET A 136 5.70 11.25 0.07
N GLY A 137 5.00 10.13 -0.08
CA GLY A 137 4.05 9.91 -1.18
C GLY A 137 2.85 10.86 -1.11
N ASP A 138 2.57 11.57 -2.22
CA ASP A 138 1.61 12.69 -2.21
C ASP A 138 0.20 12.26 -1.84
N TYR A 139 -0.21 11.07 -2.30
CA TYR A 139 -1.53 10.50 -2.01
C TYR A 139 -1.66 10.04 -0.55
N PHE A 140 -0.70 9.25 -0.06
CA PHE A 140 -0.80 8.61 1.25
C PHE A 140 -0.66 9.60 2.40
N HIS A 141 0.25 10.56 2.25
CA HIS A 141 0.54 11.56 3.27
C HIS A 141 -0.23 12.87 3.07
N VAL A 142 -1.11 12.92 2.06
CA VAL A 142 -2.01 14.04 1.79
C VAL A 142 -1.24 15.34 1.55
N ASN A 143 -0.56 15.42 0.41
CA ASN A 143 0.17 16.63 0.04
C ASN A 143 -0.77 17.85 0.04
N PRO A 144 -0.50 18.89 0.86
CA PRO A 144 -1.38 20.05 1.00
C PRO A 144 -1.48 20.91 -0.28
N LEU A 145 -0.55 20.75 -1.24
CA LEU A 145 -0.64 21.39 -2.55
C LEU A 145 -1.65 20.69 -3.48
N ILE A 146 -1.95 19.41 -3.24
CA ILE A 146 -2.86 18.60 -4.06
C ILE A 146 -4.22 18.46 -3.37
N TYR A 147 -4.21 18.16 -2.08
CA TYR A 147 -5.41 17.97 -1.25
C TYR A 147 -5.65 19.22 -0.43
N THR A 148 -6.46 20.12 -0.98
CA THR A 148 -6.75 21.42 -0.34
C THR A 148 -8.04 21.41 0.49
N ASP A 149 -8.94 20.44 0.26
CA ASP A 149 -10.14 20.24 1.07
C ASP A 149 -10.05 18.95 1.90
N SER A 150 -10.25 19.10 3.21
CA SER A 150 -10.34 18.01 4.18
C SER A 150 -11.42 16.96 3.87
N ASN A 151 -12.47 17.33 3.11
CA ASN A 151 -13.51 16.39 2.69
C ASN A 151 -13.02 15.37 1.66
N GLU A 152 -11.91 15.63 0.98
CA GLU A 152 -11.29 14.73 0.01
C GLU A 152 -10.46 13.63 0.69
N ILE A 153 -10.19 13.77 2.00
CA ILE A 153 -9.34 12.87 2.77
C ILE A 153 -10.14 11.64 3.23
N ASN A 154 -9.72 10.48 2.77
CA ASN A 154 -10.35 9.21 3.14
C ASN A 154 -9.83 8.66 4.49
N ASN A 155 -10.51 7.63 5.02
CA ASN A 155 -10.18 7.06 6.33
C ASN A 155 -8.79 6.42 6.42
N MET A 156 -8.20 5.97 5.30
CA MET A 156 -6.84 5.42 5.28
C MET A 156 -5.83 6.56 5.42
N GLN A 157 -5.98 7.61 4.61
CA GLN A 157 -5.15 8.82 4.69
C GLN A 157 -5.19 9.47 6.09
N LYS A 158 -6.36 9.53 6.73
CA LYS A 158 -6.49 10.03 8.12
C LYS A 158 -5.62 9.24 9.10
N LYS A 159 -5.60 7.91 8.98
CA LYS A 159 -4.75 7.04 9.82
C LYS A 159 -3.26 7.24 9.54
N ASP A 160 -2.90 7.45 8.28
CA ASP A 160 -1.51 7.73 7.90
C ASP A 160 -1.05 9.07 8.48
N ILE A 161 -1.87 10.13 8.39
CA ILE A 161 -1.63 11.43 9.04
C ILE A 161 -1.40 11.27 10.56
N ASP A 162 -2.28 10.55 11.26
CA ASP A 162 -2.15 10.31 12.71
C ASP A 162 -0.85 9.56 13.04
N ARG A 163 -0.48 8.58 12.19
CA ARG A 163 0.76 7.82 12.34
C ARG A 163 1.99 8.71 12.14
N ASP A 164 1.99 9.57 11.13
CA ASP A 164 3.10 10.47 10.83
C ASP A 164 3.31 11.48 11.95
N LYS A 165 2.24 12.05 12.50
CA LYS A 165 2.29 12.92 13.68
C LYS A 165 2.88 12.21 14.90
N SER A 166 2.46 10.97 15.12
CA SER A 166 2.96 10.15 16.22
C SER A 166 4.44 9.78 16.02
N LYS A 167 4.84 9.48 14.79
CA LYS A 167 6.23 9.22 14.40
C LYS A 167 7.10 10.44 14.66
N HIS A 168 6.71 11.62 14.16
CA HIS A 168 7.43 12.88 14.38
C HIS A 168 7.62 13.17 15.88
N THR A 169 6.53 13.11 16.64
CA THR A 169 6.56 13.32 18.10
C THR A 169 7.52 12.36 18.79
N TYR A 170 7.50 11.08 18.40
CA TYR A 170 8.38 10.07 18.97
C TYR A 170 9.85 10.34 18.65
N ILE A 171 10.17 10.55 17.38
CA ILE A 171 11.55 10.80 16.92
C ILE A 171 12.09 12.07 17.58
N LYS A 172 11.31 13.16 17.56
CA LYS A 172 11.72 14.40 18.20
C LYS A 172 11.99 14.23 19.69
N LYS A 173 11.11 13.52 20.41
CA LYS A 173 11.25 13.31 21.85
C LYS A 173 12.46 12.45 22.24
N TYR A 174 12.72 11.38 21.49
CA TYR A 174 13.71 10.36 21.91
C TYR A 174 15.03 10.43 21.16
N GLN A 175 15.08 11.06 20.00
CA GLN A 175 16.31 11.25 19.22
C GLN A 175 16.76 12.72 19.18
N ASP A 176 15.92 13.66 19.61
CA ASP A 176 16.16 15.11 19.54
C ASP A 176 16.52 15.62 18.12
N VAL A 177 15.88 15.01 17.12
CA VAL A 177 16.12 15.28 15.69
C VAL A 177 14.80 15.69 15.04
N GLU A 178 14.82 16.77 14.27
CA GLU A 178 13.72 17.10 13.35
C GLU A 178 13.85 16.28 12.07
N ILE A 179 12.74 15.90 11.46
CA ILE A 179 12.72 15.09 10.24
C ILE A 179 12.63 16.01 9.02
N LEU A 180 13.48 15.80 8.01
CA LEU A 180 13.31 16.43 6.70
C LEU A 180 12.32 15.62 5.85
N TYR A 181 11.24 16.25 5.39
CA TYR A 181 10.20 15.64 4.57
C TYR A 181 10.36 16.05 3.11
N LEU A 182 10.71 15.08 2.26
CA LEU A 182 10.82 15.27 0.82
C LEU A 182 9.59 14.69 0.14
N TRP A 183 8.83 15.53 -0.55
CA TRP A 183 7.56 15.15 -1.17
C TRP A 183 7.74 14.57 -2.57
N GLU A 184 6.94 13.56 -2.91
CA GLU A 184 6.99 12.83 -4.16
C GLU A 184 6.98 13.75 -5.39
N SER A 185 6.10 14.75 -5.40
CA SER A 185 6.05 15.76 -6.47
C SER A 185 7.35 16.53 -6.60
N ASP A 186 7.98 16.94 -5.50
CA ASP A 186 9.24 17.70 -5.53
C ASP A 186 10.41 16.80 -5.96
N ILE A 187 10.47 15.57 -5.45
CA ILE A 187 11.52 14.61 -5.79
C ILE A 187 11.51 14.30 -7.28
N LYS A 188 10.32 14.09 -7.86
CA LYS A 188 10.17 13.74 -9.28
C LYS A 188 10.39 14.92 -10.21
N ASN A 189 9.84 16.09 -9.86
CA ASN A 189 9.81 17.24 -10.77
C ASN A 189 11.01 18.18 -10.57
N ASN A 190 11.61 18.17 -9.38
CA ASN A 190 12.73 19.04 -9.03
C ASN A 190 13.76 18.35 -8.10
N PRO A 191 14.45 17.30 -8.58
CA PRO A 191 15.43 16.57 -7.78
C PRO A 191 16.61 17.45 -7.32
N LEU A 192 16.97 18.49 -8.08
CA LEU A 192 18.01 19.46 -7.68
C LEU A 192 17.59 20.26 -6.44
N LEU A 193 16.32 20.68 -6.33
CA LEU A 193 15.80 21.31 -5.11
C LEU A 193 15.98 20.38 -3.91
N CYS A 194 15.62 19.10 -4.06
CA CYS A 194 15.75 18.12 -2.99
C CYS A 194 17.22 17.91 -2.60
N GLU A 195 18.13 17.82 -3.56
CA GLU A 195 19.57 17.70 -3.32
C GLU A 195 20.11 18.89 -2.51
N GLU A 196 19.80 20.12 -2.92
CA GLU A 196 20.29 21.31 -2.23
C GLU A 196 19.64 21.49 -0.85
N LEU A 197 18.38 21.06 -0.68
CA LEU A 197 17.72 21.05 0.61
C LEU A 197 18.34 20.03 1.57
N ILE A 198 18.70 18.83 1.09
CA ILE A 198 19.44 17.83 1.89
C ILE A 198 20.79 18.40 2.34
N LYS A 199 21.54 19.03 1.43
CA LYS A 199 22.83 19.67 1.78
C LYS A 199 22.65 20.74 2.86
N LYS A 200 21.69 21.65 2.68
CA LYS A 200 21.37 22.69 3.67
C LYS A 200 20.95 22.09 5.02
N TYR A 201 20.17 21.03 5.01
CA TYR A 201 19.74 20.31 6.22
C TYR A 201 20.92 19.70 6.98
N ILE A 202 21.89 19.12 6.26
CA ILE A 202 23.13 18.59 6.84
C ILE A 202 24.02 19.71 7.38
N GLU A 203 24.26 20.76 6.58
CA GLU A 203 25.10 21.91 6.95
C GLU A 203 24.57 22.65 8.19
N SER A 204 23.24 22.70 8.34
CA SER A 204 22.58 23.30 9.50
C SER A 204 22.43 22.34 10.69
N ASN A 205 23.00 21.15 10.63
CA ASN A 205 22.88 20.09 11.64
C ASN A 205 21.41 19.84 12.04
N GLY A 206 20.55 19.75 11.04
CA GLY A 206 19.13 19.46 11.20
C GLY A 206 18.25 20.66 11.58
N LYS A 207 18.79 21.88 11.63
CA LYS A 207 18.06 23.09 12.07
C LYS A 207 17.67 23.96 10.89
N LEU A 208 16.45 23.76 10.40
CA LEU A 208 15.87 24.56 9.31
C LEU A 208 14.72 25.41 9.83
N GLU A 209 14.39 26.46 9.07
CA GLU A 209 13.18 27.26 9.29
C GLU A 209 11.91 26.46 8.97
N GLU A 210 12.00 25.56 7.99
CA GLU A 210 10.93 24.65 7.57
C GLU A 210 11.52 23.31 7.11
N TYR A 211 10.71 22.26 7.23
CA TYR A 211 11.14 20.88 7.03
C TYR A 211 10.44 20.15 5.88
N ASN A 212 9.50 20.81 5.19
CA ASN A 212 8.79 20.22 4.05
C ASN A 212 9.32 20.81 2.74
N SER A 213 9.71 19.95 1.79
CA SER A 213 10.29 20.38 0.51
C SER A 213 9.41 21.35 -0.27
N PHE A 214 8.09 21.20 -0.21
CA PHE A 214 7.14 22.06 -0.92
C PHE A 214 7.17 23.54 -0.44
N ASN A 215 7.77 23.81 0.72
CA ASN A 215 7.95 25.17 1.23
C ASN A 215 9.22 25.84 0.67
N PHE A 216 9.98 25.16 -0.17
CA PHE A 216 11.17 25.70 -0.81
C PHE A 216 10.98 25.84 -2.31
N SER A 217 11.78 26.72 -2.91
CA SER A 217 11.94 26.87 -4.34
C SER A 217 13.43 26.94 -4.67
N PHE A 218 13.80 26.45 -5.86
CA PHE A 218 15.16 26.55 -6.37
C PHE A 218 15.17 27.49 -7.58
N CYS A 219 15.71 28.69 -7.42
CA CYS A 219 15.80 29.70 -8.47
C CYS A 219 17.16 30.40 -8.44
N ASP A 220 17.69 30.73 -9.62
CA ASP A 220 19.01 31.37 -9.77
C ASP A 220 20.14 30.62 -9.06
N ASN A 221 20.13 29.28 -9.13
CA ASN A 221 21.04 28.38 -8.42
C ASN A 221 21.04 28.55 -6.89
N ASN A 222 19.96 29.07 -6.31
CA ASN A 222 19.83 29.27 -4.88
C ASN A 222 18.54 28.64 -4.36
N LEU A 223 18.65 27.92 -3.26
CA LEU A 223 17.52 27.41 -2.49
C LEU A 223 16.93 28.53 -1.63
N LYS A 224 15.66 28.84 -1.83
CA LYS A 224 14.94 29.90 -1.10
C LYS A 224 13.71 29.33 -0.42
N LEU A 225 13.44 29.79 0.79
CA LEU A 225 12.18 29.53 1.47
C LEU A 225 11.07 30.35 0.79
N ASN A 226 9.91 29.74 0.56
CA ASN A 226 8.77 30.40 -0.06
C ASN A 226 8.18 31.45 0.91
N ASN A 227 7.68 32.56 0.36
CA ASN A 227 7.08 33.62 1.19
C ASN A 227 5.79 33.14 1.90
N ASN A 228 5.04 32.25 1.26
CA ASN A 228 3.84 31.66 1.83
C ASN A 228 4.16 30.25 2.33
N ILE A 229 4.20 30.10 3.65
CA ILE A 229 4.51 28.82 4.30
C ILE A 229 3.23 28.01 4.46
N ILE A 230 3.24 26.81 3.91
CA ILE A 230 2.15 25.86 4.00
C ILE A 230 2.46 24.87 5.12
N LYS A 231 1.46 24.52 5.92
CA LYS A 231 1.61 23.50 6.96
C LYS A 231 1.05 22.17 6.45
N PRO A 232 1.80 21.06 6.63
CA PRO A 232 1.26 19.74 6.34
C PRO A 232 0.18 19.35 7.36
N TYR A 233 -0.63 18.36 7.03
CA TYR A 233 -1.70 17.88 7.91
C TYR A 233 -1.19 17.10 9.15
N PHE A 234 0.07 16.69 9.16
CA PHE A 234 0.63 15.75 10.15
C PHE A 234 1.63 16.37 11.16
N ILE A 235 1.63 17.69 11.33
CA ILE A 235 2.49 18.40 12.30
C ILE A 235 1.61 19.22 13.26
#